data_AF-X1ATD7-F1
#
_entry.id   AF-X1ATD7-F1
#
_cell.length_a   1.000
_cell.length_b   1.000
_cell.length_c   1.000
_cell.angle_alpha   90.00
_cell.angle_beta   90.00
_cell.angle_gamma   90.00
#
_symmetry.space_group_name_H-M   'P 1'
#
loop_
_entity.id
_entity.type
_entity.pdbx_description
1 polymer ?
#
loop_
_entity_poly.entity_id
_entity_poly.type
_entity_poly.pdbx_seq_one_letter_code
_entity_poly.pdbx_strand_id
1 'polypeptide(L)'
;MKKYLKKMNPKILSVSRVSDIPAFYAGSFLKAIHDGGSKWTNPYNNQTSWIDYSDVEVIVFWSKHPKAMMRFLPELDELGYKYYFQYTLNELPE
;
A
#
# COMPACT_ATOMS: atom_id res chain seq x y z
N MET A 1 18.63 -5.06 -15.97
CA MET A 1 17.34 -5.62 -15.49
C MET A 1 17.48 -6.00 -14.02
N LYS A 2 16.72 -5.38 -13.11
CA LYS A 2 16.77 -5.72 -11.67
C LYS A 2 16.18 -7.13 -11.48
N LYS A 3 17.00 -8.08 -11.02
CA LYS A 3 16.63 -9.49 -10.85
C LYS A 3 15.84 -9.64 -9.55
N TYR A 4 14.52 -9.46 -9.62
CA TYR A 4 13.63 -9.76 -8.51
C TYR A 4 13.49 -11.28 -8.37
N LEU A 5 13.69 -11.80 -7.15
CA LEU A 5 13.67 -13.25 -6.89
C LEU A 5 12.29 -13.86 -7.14
N LYS A 6 11.23 -13.08 -6.93
CA LYS A 6 9.84 -13.50 -7.11
C LYS A 6 8.98 -12.30 -7.52
N LYS A 7 8.15 -12.47 -8.55
CA LYS A 7 7.10 -11.53 -8.92
C LYS A 7 5.78 -12.00 -8.29
N MET A 8 5.07 -11.11 -7.62
CA MET A 8 3.75 -11.36 -7.04
C MET A 8 2.74 -10.45 -7.71
N ASN A 9 1.55 -10.98 -8.00
CA ASN A 9 0.47 -10.25 -8.65
C ASN A 9 -0.83 -10.45 -7.85
N PRO A 10 -1.02 -9.69 -6.76
CA PRO A 10 -2.16 -9.87 -5.87
C PRO A 10 -3.41 -9.17 -6.41
N LYS A 11 -4.58 -9.81 -6.22
CA LYS A 11 -5.88 -9.16 -6.43
C LYS A 11 -6.26 -8.17 -5.32
N ILE A 12 -5.79 -8.40 -4.10
CA ILE A 12 -6.02 -7.55 -2.94
C ILE A 12 -4.67 -7.03 -2.45
N LEU A 13 -4.49 -5.72 -2.47
CA LEU A 13 -3.30 -5.07 -1.94
C LEU A 13 -3.55 -4.58 -0.51
N SER A 14 -3.10 -5.34 0.48
CA SER A 14 -3.21 -4.94 1.89
C SER A 14 -2.05 -4.02 2.29
N VAL A 15 -2.34 -2.74 2.50
CA VAL A 15 -1.37 -1.68 2.77
C VAL A 15 -1.25 -1.43 4.28
N SER A 16 -0.24 -2.12 4.85
CA SER A 16 0.40 -2.07 6.18
C SER A 16 -0.30 -1.41 7.38
N ARG A 17 -0.44 -2.20 8.45
CA ARG A 17 -0.65 -1.75 9.85
C ARG A 17 0.66 -1.44 10.59
N VAL A 18 1.76 -2.16 10.30
CA VAL A 18 3.03 -2.10 11.09
C VAL A 18 3.79 -0.80 10.86
N SER A 19 3.77 -0.28 9.64
CA SER A 19 4.47 0.94 9.26
C SER A 19 3.52 2.13 9.08
N ASP A 20 2.21 1.92 9.26
CA ASP A 20 1.11 2.84 8.95
C ASP A 20 1.40 3.67 7.69
N ILE A 21 1.48 2.97 6.54
CA ILE A 21 1.78 3.58 5.24
C ILE A 21 0.84 4.76 4.93
N PRO A 22 -0.48 4.66 5.18
CA PRO A 22 -1.38 5.79 4.94
C PRO A 22 -1.04 7.04 5.76
N ALA A 23 -0.49 6.89 6.97
CA ALA A 23 -0.10 8.02 7.81
C ALA A 23 1.27 8.61 7.43
N PHE A 24 2.28 7.77 7.20
CA PHE A 24 3.68 8.22 7.12
C PHE A 24 4.30 8.16 5.72
N TYR A 25 3.76 7.32 4.83
CA TYR A 25 4.39 7.00 3.54
C TYR A 25 3.44 7.13 2.36
N ALA A 26 2.35 7.87 2.51
CA ALA A 26 1.32 8.04 1.48
C ALA A 26 1.88 8.55 0.14
N GLY A 27 2.83 9.49 0.15
CA GLY A 27 3.48 9.97 -1.08
C GLY A 27 4.35 8.91 -1.76
N SER A 28 5.11 8.13 -0.98
CA SER A 28 5.90 7.00 -1.51
C SER A 28 5.00 5.90 -2.07
N PHE A 29 3.84 5.67 -1.45
CA PHE A 29 2.84 4.74 -1.95
C PHE A 29 2.25 5.20 -3.27
N LEU A 30 1.88 6.48 -3.40
CA LEU A 30 1.40 7.04 -4.67
C LEU A 30 2.46 6.91 -5.77
N LYS A 31 3.73 7.17 -5.45
CA LYS A 31 4.83 6.91 -6.40
C LYS A 31 4.86 5.45 -6.87
N ALA A 32 4.66 4.48 -5.98
CA ALA A 32 4.60 3.07 -6.35
C ALA A 32 3.39 2.75 -7.24
N ILE A 33 2.25 3.41 -7.03
CA ILE A 33 1.08 3.31 -7.91
C ILE A 33 1.45 3.75 -9.34
N HIS A 34 2.12 4.89 -9.50
CA HIS A 34 2.59 5.34 -10.83
C HIS A 34 3.65 4.43 -11.44
N ASP A 35 4.54 3.87 -10.61
CA ASP A 35 5.57 2.94 -11.06
C ASP A 35 5.00 1.53 -11.40
N GLY A 36 3.70 1.29 -11.13
CA GLY A 36 2.99 0.04 -11.40
C GLY A 36 3.32 -1.10 -10.44
N GLY A 37 3.96 -0.78 -9.30
CA GLY A 37 4.38 -1.79 -8.34
C GLY A 37 5.41 -1.29 -7.33
N SER A 38 5.75 -2.17 -6.39
CA SER A 38 6.76 -1.88 -5.38
C SER A 38 7.58 -3.10 -5.00
N LYS A 39 8.70 -2.85 -4.33
CA LYS A 39 9.50 -3.92 -3.72
C LYS A 39 8.96 -4.19 -2.33
N TRP A 40 8.81 -5.46 -2.00
CA TRP A 40 8.50 -5.90 -0.65
C TRP A 40 9.54 -6.90 -0.19
N THR A 41 10.12 -6.65 0.98
CA THR A 41 11.03 -7.58 1.65
C THR A 41 10.27 -8.25 2.78
N ASN A 42 10.19 -9.58 2.71
CA ASN A 42 9.58 -10.36 3.78
C ASN A 42 10.47 -10.27 5.03
N PRO A 43 9.97 -9.76 6.17
CA PRO A 43 10.78 -9.55 7.37
C PRO A 43 11.22 -10.86 8.05
N TYR A 44 10.56 -11.99 7.76
CA TYR A 44 10.87 -13.28 8.41
C TYR A 44 12.02 -14.02 7.76
N ASN A 45 12.23 -13.84 6.45
CA ASN A 45 13.25 -14.58 5.69
C ASN A 45 14.11 -13.71 4.76
N ASN A 46 13.96 -12.38 4.82
CA ASN A 46 14.67 -11.38 4.02
C ASN A 46 14.57 -11.55 2.49
N GLN A 47 13.63 -12.35 1.99
CA GLN A 47 13.42 -12.50 0.56
C GLN A 47 12.72 -11.25 0.01
N THR A 48 13.31 -10.66 -1.03
CA THR A 48 12.75 -9.50 -1.73
C THR A 48 11.94 -9.94 -2.94
N SER A 49 10.68 -9.52 -3.00
CA SER A 49 9.76 -9.73 -4.12
C SER A 49 9.37 -8.41 -4.78
N TRP A 50 9.01 -8.46 -6.06
CA TRP A 50 8.31 -7.36 -6.74
C TRP A 50 6.81 -7.60 -6.67
N ILE A 51 6.07 -6.63 -6.17
CA ILE A 51 4.61 -6.61 -6.19
C ILE A 51 4.19 -5.83 -7.43
N ASP A 52 3.56 -6.51 -8.37
CA ASP A 52 2.95 -5.91 -9.54
C ASP A 52 1.53 -5.45 -9.17
N TYR A 53 1.14 -4.25 -9.58
CA TYR A 53 -0.17 -3.68 -9.29
C TYR A 53 -1.19 -3.84 -10.43
N SER A 54 -0.79 -4.41 -11.57
CA SER A 54 -1.64 -4.53 -12.76
C SER A 54 -2.91 -5.37 -12.59
N ASP A 55 -2.95 -6.31 -11.64
CA ASP A 55 -4.12 -7.15 -11.34
C ASP A 55 -4.76 -6.81 -9.99
N VAL A 56 -4.41 -5.67 -9.39
CA VAL A 56 -5.00 -5.23 -8.11
C VAL A 56 -6.43 -4.75 -8.35
N GLU A 57 -7.39 -5.42 -7.73
CA GLU A 57 -8.81 -5.07 -7.79
C GLU A 57 -9.22 -4.15 -6.63
N VAL A 58 -8.61 -4.30 -5.45
CA VAL A 58 -8.91 -3.49 -4.27
C VAL A 58 -7.69 -3.30 -3.37
N ILE A 59 -7.54 -2.09 -2.84
CA ILE A 59 -6.52 -1.71 -1.86
C ILE A 59 -7.16 -1.61 -0.48
N VAL A 60 -6.56 -2.26 0.51
CA VAL A 60 -7.00 -2.20 1.91
C VAL A 60 -6.01 -1.37 2.69
N PHE A 61 -6.39 -0.15 3.09
CA PHE A 61 -5.55 0.71 3.90
C PHE A 61 -5.75 0.39 5.38
N TRP A 62 -4.68 0.06 6.10
CA TRP A 62 -4.71 -0.10 7.54
C TRP A 62 -4.06 1.11 8.18
N SER A 63 -4.80 1.88 8.97
CA SER A 63 -4.23 3.10 9.57
C SER A 63 -5.00 3.54 10.79
N LYS A 64 -4.29 4.12 11.76
CA LYS A 64 -4.91 4.90 12.85
C LYS A 64 -4.96 6.39 12.54
N HIS A 65 -4.19 6.86 11.56
CA HIS A 65 -4.10 8.27 11.20
C HIS A 65 -4.19 8.45 9.67
N PRO A 66 -5.33 8.11 9.06
CA PRO A 66 -5.45 8.04 7.60
C PRO A 66 -5.50 9.43 6.93
N LYS A 67 -5.50 10.51 7.72
CA LYS A 67 -5.64 11.90 7.26
C LYS A 67 -4.60 12.27 6.19
N ALA A 68 -3.37 11.80 6.31
CA ALA A 68 -2.31 12.08 5.34
C ALA A 68 -2.57 11.43 3.95
N MET A 69 -3.32 10.32 3.92
CA MET A 69 -3.71 9.63 2.70
C MET A 69 -4.88 10.30 1.98
N MET A 70 -5.75 11.00 2.71
CA MET A 70 -7.00 11.57 2.17
C MET A 70 -6.79 12.47 0.95
N ARG A 71 -5.71 13.26 0.93
CA ARG A 71 -5.38 14.16 -0.18
C ARG A 71 -5.03 13.44 -1.50
N PHE A 72 -4.73 12.14 -1.45
CA PHE A 72 -4.37 11.33 -2.62
C PHE A 72 -5.53 10.46 -3.12
N LEU A 73 -6.65 10.45 -2.41
CA LEU A 73 -7.81 9.64 -2.79
C LEU A 73 -8.43 10.06 -4.13
N PRO A 74 -8.57 11.36 -4.47
CA PRO A 74 -9.10 11.75 -5.78
C PRO A 74 -8.27 11.18 -6.94
N GLU A 75 -6.95 11.13 -6.80
CA GLU A 75 -6.06 10.59 -7.82
C GLU A 75 -6.16 9.06 -7.93
N LEU A 76 -6.35 8.35 -6.81
CA LEU A 76 -6.65 6.92 -6.85
C LEU A 76 -7.99 6.63 -7.53
N ASP A 77 -8.99 7.49 -7.32
CA ASP A 77 -10.30 7.40 -7.97
C ASP A 77 -10.18 7.62 -9.49
N GLU A 78 -9.42 8.64 -9.92
CA GLU A 78 -9.13 8.93 -11.33
C GLU A 78 -8.41 7.77 -12.03
N LEU A 79 -7.50 7.10 -11.31
CA LEU A 79 -6.79 5.92 -11.80
C LEU A 79 -7.65 4.63 -11.75
N GLY A 80 -8.87 4.70 -11.21
CA GLY A 80 -9.82 3.59 -11.17
C GLY A 80 -9.58 2.57 -10.05
N TYR A 81 -8.74 2.90 -9.06
CA TYR A 81 -8.51 2.01 -7.92
C TYR A 81 -9.68 2.02 -6.96
N LYS A 82 -10.08 0.84 -6.51
CA LYS A 82 -11.04 0.68 -5.41
C LYS A 82 -10.27 0.54 -4.11
N TYR A 83 -10.76 1.15 -3.03
CA TYR A 83 -10.11 1.03 -1.73
C TYR A 83 -11.09 1.19 -0.57
N TYR A 84 -10.67 0.73 0.59
CA TYR A 84 -11.32 1.04 1.86
C TYR A 84 -10.30 1.13 2.98
N PHE A 85 -10.70 1.77 4.07
CA PHE A 85 -9.87 1.92 5.26
C PHE A 85 -10.34 0.97 6.36
N GLN A 86 -9.40 0.19 6.88
CA GLN A 86 -9.52 -0.47 8.17
C GLN A 86 -8.88 0.43 9.22
N TYR A 87 -9.76 1.12 9.93
CA TYR A 87 -9.41 2.03 11.01
C TYR A 87 -9.70 1.36 12.35
N THR A 88 -8.72 1.34 13.27
CA THR A 88 -8.93 0.80 14.62
C THR A 88 -9.09 1.95 15.62
N LEU A 89 -10.28 2.05 16.22
CA LEU A 89 -10.58 2.97 17.33
C LEU A 89 -10.06 2.36 18.63
N ASN A 90 -8.89 2.78 19.09
CA ASN A 90 -8.37 2.43 20.42
C ASN A 90 -8.13 3.73 21.20
N GLU A 91 -8.37 3.73 22.51
CA GLU A 91 -8.17 4.88 23.42
C GLU A 91 -6.70 5.28 23.66
N LEU A 92 -5.79 4.90 22.76
CA LEU A 92 -4.40 5.34 22.85
C LEU A 92 -4.29 6.81 22.43
N PRO A 93 -3.51 7.65 23.14
CA PRO A 93 -3.34 9.06 22.78
C PRO A 93 -2.88 9.23 21.33
N GLU A 94 -3.37 10.29 20.67
CA GLU A 94 -2.96 10.69 19.31
C GLU A 94 -1.50 11.18 19.25
#